data_AF-A0A2S9SQ99-F1
#
_entry.id   AF-A0A2S9SQ99-F1
#
_cell.length_a   1.000
_cell.length_b   1.000
_cell.length_c   1.000
_cell.angle_alpha   90.00
_cell.angle_beta   90.00
_cell.angle_gamma   90.00
#
_symmetry.space_group_name_H-M   'P 1'
#
loop_
_entity.id
_entity.type
_entity.pdbx_description
1 polymer ?
#
loop_
_entity_poly.entity_id
_entity_poly.type
_entity_poly.pdbx_seq_one_letter_code
_entity_poly.pdbx_strand_id
1 'polypeptide(L)'
;MNLLEFIDKGGIIVYILIFLNIIGFTIIIWKFTTLPQVNKTIAKIASRLDFNHSINAQIEYEVKKLEAGLVIIKNIAIISPLLGLLGTVVGIYISFEEITIKGLGDPTIFSGGIAVALITTIAGIIVSIPHQIAYNHFISLVDKIEIKAKKELVKEENR
;
A
#
# COMPACT_ATOMS: atom_id res chain seq x y z
N MET A 1 6.39 26.29 7.18
CA MET A 1 6.71 25.36 6.07
C MET A 1 5.44 25.05 5.33
N ASN A 2 5.38 25.45 4.06
CA ASN A 2 4.27 25.10 3.19
C ASN A 2 4.47 23.68 2.64
N LEU A 3 3.38 23.01 2.25
CA LEU A 3 3.45 21.65 1.69
C LEU A 3 4.35 21.58 0.45
N LEU A 4 4.30 22.61 -0.40
CA LEU A 4 5.17 22.75 -1.57
C LEU A 4 6.65 22.76 -1.20
N GLU A 5 7.01 23.49 -0.13
CA GLU A 5 8.38 23.57 0.35
C GLU A 5 8.91 22.23 0.88
N PHE A 6 8.02 21.38 1.43
CA PHE A 6 8.37 20.03 1.87
C PHE A 6 8.63 19.10 0.67
N ILE A 7 7.82 19.23 -0.38
CA ILE A 7 7.97 18.44 -1.61
C ILE A 7 9.25 18.83 -2.35
N ASP A 8 9.50 20.13 -2.49
CA ASP A 8 10.68 20.64 -3.19
C ASP A 8 11.98 20.21 -2.49
N LYS A 9 12.00 20.23 -1.15
CA LYS A 9 13.15 19.78 -0.36
C LYS A 9 13.34 18.26 -0.41
N GLY A 10 12.27 17.47 -0.49
CA GLY A 10 12.35 16.01 -0.49
C GLY A 10 12.83 15.38 -1.80
N GLY A 11 12.91 16.18 -2.87
CA GLY A 11 13.42 15.75 -4.17
C GLY A 11 12.60 14.62 -4.82
N ILE A 12 13.23 13.90 -5.74
CA ILE A 12 12.59 12.90 -6.61
C ILE A 12 11.84 11.80 -5.84
N ILE A 13 12.35 11.42 -4.67
CA ILE A 13 11.78 10.34 -3.85
C ILE A 13 10.40 10.73 -3.33
N VAL A 14 10.21 11.98 -2.90
CA VAL A 14 8.90 12.45 -2.43
C VAL A 14 7.88 12.49 -3.57
N TYR A 15 8.29 12.86 -4.79
CA TYR A 15 7.41 12.79 -5.97
C TYR A 15 6.96 11.35 -6.27
N ILE A 16 7.88 10.38 -6.19
CA ILE A 16 7.54 8.95 -6.35
C ILE A 16 6.55 8.51 -5.26
N LEU A 17 6.78 8.90 -4.01
CA LEU A 17 5.89 8.58 -2.89
C LEU A 17 4.50 9.17 -3.06
N ILE A 18 4.38 10.40 -3.54
CA ILE A 18 3.09 11.04 -3.86
C ILE A 18 2.37 10.28 -4.98
N PHE A 19 3.09 9.89 -6.03
CA PHE A 19 2.51 9.11 -7.12
C PHE A 19 1.97 7.75 -6.63
N LEU A 20 2.76 7.03 -5.82
CA LEU A 20 2.32 5.78 -5.19
C LEU A 20 1.10 6.01 -4.28
N ASN A 21 1.08 7.11 -3.54
CA ASN A 21 -0.02 7.49 -2.67
C ASN A 21 -1.32 7.66 -3.46
N ILE A 22 -1.30 8.38 -4.57
CA ILE A 22 -2.47 8.60 -5.43
C ILE A 22 -3.01 7.26 -5.96
N ILE A 23 -2.13 6.39 -6.47
CA ILE A 23 -2.52 5.05 -6.96
C ILE A 23 -3.15 4.24 -5.82
N GLY A 24 -2.50 4.17 -4.67
CA GLY A 24 -2.97 3.36 -3.56
C GLY A 24 -4.29 3.86 -2.99
N PHE A 25 -4.46 5.17 -2.81
CA PHE A 25 -5.74 5.75 -2.39
C PHE A 25 -6.87 5.50 -3.39
N THR A 26 -6.58 5.53 -4.69
CA THR A 26 -7.56 5.19 -5.73
C THR A 26 -8.10 3.77 -5.55
N ILE A 27 -7.20 2.81 -5.32
CA ILE A 27 -7.57 1.40 -5.08
C ILE A 27 -8.29 1.25 -3.74
N ILE A 28 -7.84 1.92 -2.68
CA ILE A 28 -8.46 1.89 -1.35
C ILE A 28 -9.91 2.36 -1.42
N ILE A 29 -10.18 3.50 -2.07
CA ILE A 29 -11.55 4.04 -2.20
C ILE A 29 -12.44 3.05 -2.97
N TRP A 30 -11.93 2.47 -4.05
CA TRP A 30 -12.68 1.47 -4.83
C TRP A 30 -12.98 0.20 -4.02
N LYS A 31 -12.02 -0.30 -3.24
CA LYS A 31 -12.20 -1.48 -2.39
C LYS A 31 -13.11 -1.21 -1.19
N PHE A 32 -13.04 -0.02 -0.61
CA PHE A 32 -13.87 0.40 0.52
C PHE A 32 -15.35 0.40 0.18
N THR A 33 -15.73 0.63 -1.07
CA THR A 33 -17.14 0.56 -1.50
C THR A 33 -17.58 -0.86 -1.89
N THR A 34 -16.66 -1.68 -2.39
CA THR A 34 -16.96 -3.01 -2.94
C THR A 34 -16.98 -4.12 -1.88
N LEU A 35 -15.97 -4.19 -1.01
CA LEU A 35 -15.79 -5.32 -0.07
C LEU A 35 -16.76 -5.35 1.13
N PRO A 36 -17.30 -4.24 1.67
CA PRO A 36 -18.26 -4.31 2.78
C PRO A 36 -19.58 -4.99 2.40
N GLN A 37 -19.87 -5.14 1.11
CA GLN A 37 -21.11 -5.72 0.61
C GLN A 37 -21.07 -7.25 0.60
N VAL A 38 -20.62 -7.86 1.70
CA VAL A 38 -20.36 -9.31 1.86
C VAL A 38 -21.46 -10.18 1.25
N ASN A 39 -22.73 -9.92 1.60
CA ASN A 39 -23.85 -10.74 1.10
C ASN A 39 -24.05 -10.63 -0.42
N LYS A 40 -23.89 -9.43 -0.99
CA LYS A 40 -23.99 -9.25 -2.45
C LYS A 40 -22.83 -9.91 -3.17
N THR A 41 -21.64 -9.89 -2.57
CA THR A 41 -20.46 -10.57 -3.11
C THR A 41 -20.67 -12.08 -3.12
N ILE A 42 -21.19 -12.67 -2.02
CA ILE A 42 -21.49 -14.11 -1.96
C ILE A 42 -22.58 -14.49 -2.97
N ALA A 43 -23.65 -13.70 -3.09
CA ALA A 43 -24.68 -13.94 -4.11
C ALA A 43 -24.11 -13.92 -5.54
N LYS A 44 -23.17 -13.01 -5.81
CA LYS A 44 -22.46 -12.95 -7.10
C LYS A 44 -21.56 -14.16 -7.32
N ILE A 45 -20.89 -14.66 -6.27
CA ILE A 45 -20.10 -15.90 -6.34
C ILE A 45 -21.03 -17.08 -6.64
N ALA A 46 -22.11 -17.25 -5.88
CA ALA A 46 -23.10 -18.32 -6.06
C ALA A 46 -23.64 -18.38 -7.49
N SER A 47 -23.95 -17.22 -8.09
CA SER A 47 -24.45 -17.16 -9.47
C SER A 47 -23.45 -17.61 -10.55
N ARG A 48 -22.16 -17.74 -10.21
CA ARG A 48 -21.07 -18.13 -11.12
C ARG A 48 -20.58 -19.55 -10.90
N LEU A 49 -21.08 -20.22 -9.86
CA LEU A 49 -20.67 -21.59 -9.53
C LEU A 49 -21.39 -22.59 -10.42
N ASP A 50 -20.63 -23.56 -10.91
CA ASP A 50 -21.15 -24.80 -11.47
C ASP A 50 -21.16 -25.88 -10.39
N PHE A 51 -22.36 -26.28 -9.95
CA PHE A 51 -22.56 -27.29 -8.91
C PHE A 51 -22.17 -28.72 -9.36
N ASN A 52 -21.87 -28.94 -10.64
CA ASN A 52 -21.42 -30.24 -11.15
C ASN A 52 -19.90 -30.46 -10.98
N HIS A 53 -19.16 -29.42 -10.59
CA HIS A 53 -17.72 -29.46 -10.38
C HIS A 53 -17.36 -29.08 -8.95
N SER A 54 -16.08 -29.21 -8.59
CA SER A 54 -15.59 -28.90 -7.24
C SER A 54 -15.94 -27.46 -6.84
N ILE A 55 -16.94 -27.31 -5.97
CA ILE A 55 -17.41 -26.00 -5.48
C ILE A 55 -16.31 -25.27 -4.71
N ASN A 56 -15.55 -26.00 -3.90
CA ASN A 56 -14.45 -25.43 -3.10
C ASN A 56 -13.39 -24.75 -3.98
N ALA A 57 -12.96 -25.40 -5.07
CA ALA A 57 -11.97 -24.84 -5.99
C ALA A 57 -12.50 -23.59 -6.71
N GLN A 58 -13.78 -23.57 -7.06
CA GLN A 58 -14.43 -22.42 -7.70
C GLN A 58 -14.61 -21.24 -6.74
N ILE A 59 -14.96 -21.50 -5.47
CA ILE A 59 -15.02 -20.48 -4.42
C ILE A 59 -13.64 -19.84 -4.22
N GLU A 60 -12.59 -20.66 -4.09
CA GLU A 60 -11.21 -20.16 -3.93
C GLU A 60 -10.80 -19.29 -5.13
N TYR A 61 -11.15 -19.70 -6.35
CA TYR A 61 -10.89 -18.92 -7.55
C TYR A 61 -11.61 -17.56 -7.57
N GLU A 62 -12.89 -17.49 -7.20
CA GLU A 62 -13.61 -16.21 -7.13
C GLU A 62 -13.14 -15.33 -5.96
N VAL A 63 -12.78 -15.91 -4.82
CA VAL A 63 -12.19 -15.19 -3.67
C VAL A 63 -10.85 -14.57 -4.06
N LYS A 64 -10.00 -15.30 -4.79
CA LYS A 64 -8.71 -14.79 -5.27
C LYS A 64 -8.87 -13.57 -6.19
N LYS A 65 -9.98 -13.45 -6.94
CA LYS A 65 -10.28 -12.23 -7.71
C LYS A 65 -10.58 -11.02 -6.81
N LEU A 66 -11.12 -11.23 -5.62
CA LEU A 66 -11.37 -10.16 -4.64
C LEU A 66 -10.07 -9.62 -4.04
N GLU A 67 -9.01 -10.43 -3.98
CA GLU A 67 -7.67 -10.01 -3.55
C GLU A 67 -6.96 -9.13 -4.60
N ALA A 68 -7.42 -9.14 -5.85
CA ALA A 68 -6.82 -8.33 -6.91
C ALA A 68 -6.83 -6.84 -6.51
N GLY A 69 -5.67 -6.19 -6.63
CA GLY A 69 -5.44 -4.81 -6.18
C GLY A 69 -4.99 -4.68 -4.72
N LEU A 70 -5.30 -5.64 -3.83
CA LEU A 70 -4.78 -5.63 -2.45
C LEU A 70 -3.27 -5.84 -2.44
N VAL A 71 -2.74 -6.63 -3.39
CA VAL A 71 -1.29 -6.81 -3.59
C VAL A 71 -0.60 -5.47 -3.85
N ILE A 72 -1.22 -4.56 -4.61
CA ILE A 72 -0.65 -3.23 -4.88
C ILE A 72 -0.61 -2.40 -3.61
N ILE A 73 -1.70 -2.39 -2.83
CA ILE A 73 -1.75 -1.69 -1.53
C ILE A 73 -0.67 -2.24 -0.58
N LYS A 74 -0.53 -3.57 -0.50
CA LYS A 74 0.51 -4.24 0.29
C LYS A 74 1.91 -3.79 -0.12
N ASN A 75 2.18 -3.78 -1.43
CA ASN A 75 3.48 -3.40 -1.95
C ASN A 75 3.78 -1.93 -1.65
N ILE A 76 2.81 -1.03 -1.81
CA ILE A 76 2.97 0.39 -1.43
C ILE A 76 3.27 0.52 0.07
N ALA A 77 2.56 -0.20 0.92
CA ALA A 77 2.79 -0.19 2.36
C ALA A 77 4.23 -0.61 2.73
N ILE A 78 4.77 -1.64 2.07
CA ILE A 78 6.12 -2.17 2.34
C ILE A 78 7.22 -1.33 1.69
N ILE A 79 7.02 -0.83 0.46
CA ILE A 79 8.05 -0.15 -0.33
C ILE A 79 8.19 1.32 0.06
N SER A 80 7.09 2.01 0.42
CA SER A 80 7.14 3.44 0.80
C SER A 80 8.16 3.77 1.92
N PRO A 81 8.25 3.03 3.03
CA PRO A 81 9.26 3.31 4.06
C PRO A 81 10.68 2.98 3.58
N LEU A 82 10.85 1.96 2.72
CA LEU A 82 12.15 1.63 2.11
C LEU A 82 12.61 2.72 1.15
N LEU A 83 11.71 3.34 0.39
CA LEU A 83 12.01 4.53 -0.42
C LEU A 83 12.39 5.73 0.45
N GLY A 84 11.70 5.93 1.58
CA GLY A 84 12.07 6.95 2.56
C GLY A 84 13.49 6.74 3.10
N LEU A 85 13.83 5.49 3.44
CA LEU A 85 15.17 5.07 3.89
C LEU A 85 16.24 5.29 2.80
N LEU A 86 15.91 4.98 1.55
CA LEU A 86 16.79 5.27 0.41
C LEU A 86 17.09 6.76 0.33
N GLY A 87 16.10 7.61 0.56
CA GLY A 87 16.30 9.06 0.59
C GLY A 87 17.19 9.52 1.74
N THR A 88 17.16 8.83 2.88
CA THR A 88 18.11 9.08 3.98
C THR A 88 19.53 8.79 3.55
N VAL A 89 19.77 7.64 2.90
CA VAL A 89 21.10 7.25 2.41
C VAL A 89 21.60 8.24 1.36
N VAL A 90 20.76 8.63 0.41
CA VAL A 90 21.11 9.60 -0.65
C VAL A 90 21.41 10.98 -0.06
N GLY A 91 20.57 11.47 0.87
CA GLY A 91 20.78 12.78 1.49
C GLY A 91 22.06 12.84 2.32
N ILE A 92 22.36 11.78 3.08
CA ILE A 92 23.63 11.67 3.83
C ILE A 92 24.83 11.58 2.88
N TYR A 93 24.71 10.84 1.78
CA TYR A 93 25.77 10.76 0.76
C TYR A 93 26.10 12.14 0.18
N ILE A 94 25.08 12.91 -0.23
CA ILE A 94 25.25 14.28 -0.74
C ILE A 94 25.90 15.19 0.32
N SER A 95 25.47 15.08 1.59
CA SER A 95 26.09 15.82 2.69
C SER A 95 27.59 15.54 2.82
N PHE A 96 28.03 14.29 2.65
CA PHE A 96 29.45 13.93 2.70
C PHE A 96 30.25 14.43 1.49
N GLU A 97 29.65 14.46 0.30
CA GLU A 97 30.29 15.05 -0.89
C GLU A 97 30.55 16.55 -0.67
N GLU A 98 29.56 17.28 -0.16
CA GLU A 98 29.68 18.71 0.14
C GLU A 98 30.77 18.99 1.19
N ILE A 99 30.86 18.16 2.23
CA ILE A 99 31.93 18.23 3.24
C ILE A 99 33.30 18.01 2.60
N THR A 100 33.41 17.07 1.66
CA THR A 100 34.69 16.75 1.00
C THR A 100 35.17 17.92 0.14
N ILE A 101 34.26 18.64 -0.52
CA ILE A 101 34.58 19.75 -1.42
C ILE A 101 34.84 21.05 -0.64
N LYS A 102 34.03 21.36 0.37
CA LYS A 102 34.03 22.67 1.05
C LYS A 102 34.65 22.64 2.45
N GLY A 103 34.93 21.45 2.98
CA GLY A 103 35.39 21.26 4.35
C GLY A 103 34.27 21.40 5.39
N LEU A 104 34.60 21.19 6.66
CA LEU A 104 33.66 21.21 7.80
C LEU A 104 33.47 22.61 8.43
N GLY A 105 33.99 23.67 7.81
CA GLY A 105 34.08 25.00 8.42
C GLY A 105 32.72 25.67 8.67
N ASP A 106 31.70 25.37 7.87
CA ASP A 106 30.34 25.90 8.03
C ASP A 106 29.32 24.74 8.13
N PRO A 107 28.59 24.61 9.26
CA PRO A 107 27.58 23.56 9.45
C PRO A 107 26.42 23.59 8.45
N THR A 108 26.18 24.73 7.79
CA THR A 108 25.12 24.86 6.78
C THR A 108 25.43 24.07 5.51
N ILE A 109 26.69 23.74 5.26
CA ILE A 109 27.16 23.01 4.08
C ILE A 109 26.51 21.61 3.99
N PHE A 110 26.34 20.93 5.12
CA PHE A 110 25.82 19.56 5.14
C PHE A 110 24.38 19.45 5.66
N SER A 111 23.86 20.50 6.33
CA SER A 111 22.52 20.48 6.94
C SER A 111 21.39 20.33 5.92
N GLY A 112 21.59 20.81 4.69
CA GLY A 112 20.65 20.64 3.58
C GLY A 112 20.39 19.17 3.25
N GLY A 113 21.44 18.38 2.99
CA GLY A 113 21.31 16.96 2.67
C GLY A 113 20.71 16.13 3.81
N ILE A 114 21.02 16.46 5.06
CA ILE A 114 20.39 15.85 6.24
C ILE A 114 18.90 16.21 6.33
N ALA A 115 18.52 17.46 6.04
CA ALA A 115 17.13 17.86 6.02
C ALA A 115 16.33 17.09 4.94
N VAL A 116 16.90 16.92 3.73
CA VAL A 116 16.30 16.08 2.67
C VAL A 116 16.09 14.65 3.17
N ALA A 117 17.13 14.06 3.77
CA ALA A 117 17.10 12.70 4.31
C ALA A 117 15.96 12.47 5.32
N LEU A 118 15.74 13.42 6.23
CA LEU A 118 14.67 13.34 7.22
C LEU A 118 13.28 13.50 6.57
N ILE A 119 13.14 14.44 5.64
CA ILE A 119 11.90 14.72 4.91
C ILE A 119 11.44 13.48 4.12
N THR A 120 12.33 12.80 3.41
CA THR A 120 11.99 11.59 2.64
C THR A 120 11.51 10.46 3.54
N THR A 121 12.14 10.31 4.71
CA THR A 121 11.76 9.29 5.70
C THR A 121 10.36 9.54 6.26
N ILE A 122 10.08 10.78 6.66
CA ILE A 122 8.77 11.20 7.13
C ILE A 122 7.71 10.95 6.06
N ALA A 123 7.98 11.35 4.80
CA ALA A 123 7.08 11.11 3.68
C ALA A 123 6.78 9.61 3.48
N GLY A 124 7.81 8.76 3.50
CA GLY A 124 7.67 7.32 3.32
C GLY A 124 6.78 6.67 4.38
N ILE A 125 6.93 7.10 5.64
CA ILE A 125 6.12 6.61 6.77
C ILE A 125 4.67 7.10 6.65
N ILE A 126 4.45 8.38 6.32
CA ILE A 126 3.11 8.95 6.13
C ILE A 126 2.34 8.19 5.04
N VAL A 127 3.01 7.79 3.95
CA VAL A 127 2.38 6.97 2.91
C VAL A 127 2.17 5.53 3.39
N SER A 128 3.14 4.91 4.05
CA SER A 128 3.09 3.50 4.47
C SER A 128 1.92 3.17 5.42
N ILE A 129 1.74 3.97 6.47
CA ILE A 129 0.77 3.72 7.55
C ILE A 129 -0.66 3.49 7.05
N PRO A 130 -1.29 4.42 6.31
CA PRO A 130 -2.67 4.23 5.86
C PRO A 130 -2.82 3.04 4.91
N HIS A 131 -1.82 2.77 4.07
CA HIS A 131 -1.85 1.64 3.15
C HIS A 131 -1.76 0.31 3.90
N GLN A 132 -0.92 0.21 4.94
CA GLN A 132 -0.81 -0.98 5.76
C GLN A 132 -2.13 -1.28 6.50
N ILE A 133 -2.74 -0.24 7.09
CA ILE A 133 -4.02 -0.37 7.79
C ILE A 133 -5.12 -0.82 6.82
N ALA A 134 -5.20 -0.19 5.64
CA ALA A 134 -6.19 -0.54 4.63
C ALA A 134 -6.02 -1.98 4.12
N TYR A 135 -4.78 -2.40 3.82
CA TYR A 135 -4.49 -3.77 3.40
C TYR A 135 -4.93 -4.78 4.46
N ASN A 136 -4.53 -4.59 5.71
CA ASN A 136 -4.88 -5.49 6.82
C ASN A 136 -6.41 -5.57 7.03
N HIS A 137 -7.10 -4.44 6.88
CA HIS A 137 -8.56 -4.40 6.97
C HIS A 137 -9.22 -5.18 5.83
N PHE A 138 -8.81 -4.93 4.59
CA PHE A 138 -9.43 -5.54 3.42
C PHE A 138 -9.12 -7.04 3.30
N ILE A 139 -7.90 -7.49 3.62
CA ILE A 139 -7.58 -8.92 3.60
C ILE A 139 -8.43 -9.68 4.62
N SER A 140 -8.60 -9.15 5.83
CA SER A 140 -9.48 -9.74 6.84
C SER A 140 -10.95 -9.80 6.40
N LEU A 141 -11.42 -8.84 5.59
CA LEU A 141 -12.75 -8.89 4.99
C LEU A 141 -12.86 -9.97 3.92
N VAL A 142 -11.84 -10.15 3.09
CA VAL A 142 -11.80 -11.21 2.07
C VAL A 142 -11.83 -12.58 2.73
N ASP A 143 -11.04 -12.81 3.79
CA ASP A 143 -11.04 -14.06 4.55
C ASP A 143 -12.43 -14.36 5.14
N LYS A 144 -13.12 -13.33 5.67
CA LYS A 144 -14.50 -13.47 6.17
C LYS A 144 -15.48 -13.86 5.06
N ILE A 145 -15.33 -13.29 3.85
CA ILE A 145 -16.15 -13.64 2.69
C ILE A 145 -15.92 -15.10 2.31
N GLU A 146 -14.67 -15.56 2.27
CA GLU A 146 -14.33 -16.94 1.95
C GLU A 146 -14.95 -17.93 2.94
N ILE A 147 -14.76 -17.70 4.24
CA ILE A 147 -15.31 -18.57 5.30
C ILE A 147 -16.84 -18.62 5.21
N LYS A 148 -17.48 -17.47 4.99
CA LYS A 148 -18.94 -17.40 4.89
C LYS A 148 -19.46 -18.08 3.62
N ALA A 149 -18.80 -17.87 2.47
CA ALA A 149 -19.14 -18.52 1.21
C ALA A 149 -19.03 -20.05 1.30
N LYS A 150 -17.93 -20.58 1.87
CA LYS A 150 -17.78 -22.03 2.09
C LYS A 150 -18.89 -22.58 3.00
N LYS A 151 -19.24 -21.87 4.07
CA LYS A 151 -20.28 -22.31 5.02
C LYS A 151 -21.68 -22.34 4.40
N GLU A 152 -22.02 -21.37 3.56
CA GLU A 152 -23.35 -21.26 2.94
C GLU A 152 -23.49 -22.19 1.73
N LEU A 153 -22.53 -22.15 0.81
CA LEU A 153 -22.66 -22.79 -0.51
C LEU A 153 -22.37 -24.30 -0.49
N VAL A 154 -21.46 -24.76 0.38
CA VAL A 154 -21.19 -26.21 0.55
C VAL A 154 -22.29 -26.87 1.39
N LYS A 155 -22.99 -26.14 2.26
CA LYS A 155 -24.15 -26.69 2.97
C LYS A 155 -25.35 -26.92 2.05
N GLU A 156 -25.51 -26.09 1.02
CA GLU A 156 -26.57 -26.26 0.01
C GLU A 156 -26.32 -27.46 -0.90
N GLU A 157 -25.07 -27.79 -1.22
CA GLU A 157 -24.71 -29.01 -1.97
C GLU A 157 -25.10 -30.31 -1.24
N ASN A 158 -25.05 -30.31 0.10
CA ASN A 158 -25.35 -31.47 0.93
C ASN A 158 -26.84 -31.60 1.32
N ARG A 159 -27.72 -30.78 0.75
CA ARG A 159 -29.18 -30.81 0.97
C ARG A 159 -29.92 -31.31 -0.26
#